data_AF-A0A2G9UCH5-F1
#
_entry.id   AF-A0A2G9UCH5-F1
#
_cell.length_a   1.000
_cell.length_b   1.000
_cell.length_c   1.000
_cell.angle_alpha   90.00
_cell.angle_beta   90.00
_cell.angle_gamma   90.00
#
_symmetry.space_group_name_H-M   'P 1'
#
loop_
_entity.id
_entity.type
_entity.pdbx_description
1 polymer ?
#
loop_
_entity_poly.entity_id
_entity_poly.type
_entity_poly.pdbx_seq_one_letter_code
_entity_poly.pdbx_strand_id
1 'polypeptide(L)'
;MTGNGDVCRCLLRYGATMGARNVDGATMFTYETPTRLLLFRLLDSLEREPRWSDGDMCDCGTRFSITVRKHHCRHCGRLVCAKCSEVTMPIAKYGEEKKVRVCSLCAEVLTTGAAR
;
A
#
# COMPACT_ATOMS: atom_id res chain seq x y z
N MET A 1 -6.47 -18.21 -12.11
CA MET A 1 -5.43 -17.38 -12.75
C MET A 1 -4.49 -16.87 -11.68
N THR A 2 -3.29 -17.44 -11.57
CA THR A 2 -2.19 -16.83 -10.82
C THR A 2 -1.85 -15.52 -11.53
N GLY A 3 -2.26 -14.38 -10.98
CA GLY A 3 -1.85 -13.09 -11.54
C GLY A 3 -0.33 -12.94 -11.56
N ASN A 4 0.18 -11.92 -12.26
CA ASN A 4 1.62 -11.72 -12.49
C ASN A 4 2.35 -11.16 -11.26
N GLY A 5 2.25 -11.84 -10.12
CA GLY A 5 2.84 -11.39 -8.85
C GLY A 5 4.36 -11.21 -8.93
N ASP A 6 5.06 -12.09 -9.66
CA ASP A 6 6.51 -11.99 -9.85
C ASP A 6 6.91 -10.74 -10.63
N VAL A 7 6.14 -10.38 -11.66
CA VAL A 7 6.34 -9.14 -12.42
C VAL A 7 6.10 -7.93 -11.51
N CYS A 8 5.03 -7.92 -10.72
CA CYS A 8 4.77 -6.84 -9.77
C CYS A 8 5.95 -6.67 -8.79
N ARG A 9 6.47 -7.76 -8.21
CA ARG A 9 7.62 -7.69 -7.30
C ARG A 9 8.87 -7.18 -8.00
N CYS A 10 9.13 -7.63 -9.22
CA CYS A 10 10.25 -7.14 -10.03
C CYS A 10 10.15 -5.63 -10.23
N LEU A 11 8.99 -5.13 -10.70
CA LEU A 11 8.76 -3.70 -10.91
C LEU A 11 9.00 -2.89 -9.62
N LEU A 12 8.52 -3.35 -8.47
CA LEU A 12 8.73 -2.68 -7.19
C LEU A 12 10.21 -2.64 -6.79
N ARG A 13 10.96 -3.71 -7.03
CA ARG A 13 12.41 -3.75 -6.79
C ARG A 13 13.16 -2.74 -7.66
N TYR A 14 12.66 -2.46 -8.87
CA TYR A 14 13.20 -1.46 -9.79
C TYR A 14 12.58 -0.06 -9.63
N GLY A 15 11.92 0.22 -8.49
CA GLY A 15 11.49 1.56 -8.12
C GLY A 15 10.08 1.95 -8.57
N ALA A 16 9.29 1.01 -9.10
CA ALA A 16 7.86 1.23 -9.26
C ALA A 16 7.20 1.46 -7.89
N THR A 17 6.09 2.19 -7.88
CA THR A 17 5.29 2.43 -6.68
C THR A 17 4.03 1.58 -6.71
N MET A 18 3.58 1.08 -5.56
CA MET A 18 2.32 0.35 -5.46
C MET A 18 1.10 1.24 -5.78
N GLY A 19 1.24 2.56 -5.60
CA GLY A 19 0.20 3.55 -5.87
C GLY A 19 0.13 4.03 -7.33
N ALA A 20 0.82 3.37 -8.26
CA ALA A 20 0.74 3.72 -9.67
C ALA A 20 -0.69 3.50 -10.21
N ARG A 21 -1.16 4.46 -11.02
CA ARG A 21 -2.47 4.39 -11.69
C ARG A 21 -2.29 3.87 -13.12
N ASN A 22 -3.23 3.04 -13.57
CA ASN A 22 -3.34 2.66 -14.97
C ASN A 22 -4.01 3.78 -15.80
N VAL A 23 -4.25 3.53 -17.09
CA VAL A 23 -4.91 4.48 -18.01
C VAL A 23 -6.33 4.86 -17.59
N ASP A 24 -7.00 3.99 -16.83
CA ASP A 24 -8.34 4.21 -16.29
C ASP A 24 -8.32 4.92 -14.92
N GLY A 25 -7.13 5.29 -14.44
CA GLY A 25 -6.94 5.91 -13.13
C GLY A 25 -7.04 4.94 -11.95
N ALA A 26 -7.17 3.62 -12.17
CA ALA A 26 -7.23 2.63 -11.10
C ALA A 26 -5.83 2.25 -10.60
N THR A 27 -5.70 2.04 -9.29
CA THR A 27 -4.51 1.43 -8.67
C THR A 27 -4.80 -0.04 -8.38
N MET A 28 -3.77 -0.82 -8.04
CA MET A 28 -3.94 -2.20 -7.58
C MET A 28 -4.81 -2.34 -6.30
N PHE A 29 -5.13 -1.22 -5.64
CA PHE A 29 -5.97 -1.17 -4.44
C PHE A 29 -7.43 -0.85 -4.77
N THR A 30 -7.67 -0.16 -5.88
CA THR A 30 -9.03 0.25 -6.32
C THR A 30 -9.56 -0.61 -7.46
N TYR A 31 -8.70 -1.37 -8.15
CA TYR A 31 -9.11 -2.23 -9.24
C TYR A 31 -10.01 -3.37 -8.74
N GLU A 32 -11.13 -3.58 -9.43
CA GLU A 32 -12.10 -4.62 -9.07
C GLU A 32 -11.58 -5.99 -9.46
N THR A 33 -11.51 -6.88 -8.49
CA THR A 33 -11.08 -8.27 -8.68
C THR A 33 -12.00 -9.20 -7.90
N PRO A 34 -12.30 -10.42 -8.39
CA PRO A 34 -13.15 -11.38 -7.66
C PRO A 34 -12.63 -11.70 -6.25
N THR A 35 -11.30 -11.64 -6.06
CA THR A 35 -10.67 -11.80 -4.74
C THR A 35 -9.51 -10.82 -4.60
N ARG A 36 -9.25 -10.33 -3.38
CA ARG A 36 -8.07 -9.50 -3.08
C ARG A 36 -6.79 -10.32 -2.82
N LEU A 37 -6.79 -11.62 -3.09
CA LEU A 37 -5.70 -12.52 -2.72
C LEU A 37 -4.34 -12.09 -3.30
N LEU A 38 -4.30 -11.67 -4.58
CA LEU A 38 -3.06 -11.21 -5.21
C LEU A 38 -2.48 -9.98 -4.50
N LEU A 39 -3.33 -9.01 -4.15
CA LEU A 39 -2.93 -7.80 -3.44
C LEU A 39 -2.35 -8.14 -2.06
N PHE A 40 -3.04 -8.98 -1.29
CA PHE A 40 -2.58 -9.42 0.02
C PHE A 40 -1.23 -10.15 -0.06
N ARG A 41 -1.08 -11.09 -1.01
CA ARG A 41 0.20 -11.81 -1.23
C ARG A 41 1.33 -10.87 -1.64
N LEU A 42 1.04 -9.85 -2.45
CA LEU A 42 2.04 -8.85 -2.83
C LEU A 42 2.48 -8.02 -1.62
N LEU A 43 1.54 -7.50 -0.83
CA LEU A 43 1.81 -6.74 0.38
C LEU A 43 2.59 -7.55 1.43
N ASP A 44 2.25 -8.83 1.59
CA ASP A 44 2.96 -9.75 2.48
C ASP A 44 4.40 -10.02 2.01
N SER A 45 4.60 -10.16 0.70
CA SER A 45 5.92 -10.39 0.10
C SER A 45 6.86 -9.18 0.05
N LEU A 46 6.42 -7.99 0.47
CA LEU A 46 7.31 -6.83 0.56
C LEU A 46 8.36 -7.07 1.66
N GLU A 47 9.64 -6.92 1.32
CA GLU A 47 10.79 -7.14 2.21
C GLU A 47 11.38 -5.83 2.75
N ARG A 48 11.07 -4.69 2.13
CA ARG A 48 11.59 -3.37 2.49
C ARG A 48 10.55 -2.30 2.22
N GLU A 49 10.72 -1.12 2.82
CA GLU A 49 9.85 0.02 2.54
C GLU A 49 9.90 0.36 1.04
N PRO A 50 8.74 0.32 0.35
CA PRO A 50 8.67 0.66 -1.07
C PRO A 50 8.69 2.17 -1.26
N ARG A 51 9.00 2.60 -2.48
CA ARG A 51 8.98 4.02 -2.86
C ARG A 51 7.59 4.63 -2.63
N TRP A 52 7.57 5.83 -2.05
CA TRP A 52 6.35 6.57 -1.82
C TRP A 52 5.72 7.05 -3.12
N SER A 53 4.43 6.81 -3.28
CA SER A 53 3.64 7.38 -4.38
C SER A 53 3.33 8.86 -4.10
N ASP A 54 3.21 9.67 -5.15
CA ASP A 54 2.69 11.03 -5.05
C ASP A 54 1.41 11.18 -5.89
N GLY A 55 0.66 12.25 -5.65
CA GLY A 55 -0.64 12.51 -6.27
C GLY A 55 -1.43 13.58 -5.52
N ASP A 56 -2.62 13.89 -6.00
CA ASP A 56 -3.52 14.91 -5.44
C ASP A 56 -4.74 14.30 -4.73
N MET A 57 -4.86 12.96 -4.72
CA MET A 57 -6.04 12.26 -4.22
C MET A 57 -5.67 10.92 -3.57
N CYS A 58 -6.31 10.63 -2.43
CA CYS A 58 -6.28 9.32 -1.77
C CYS A 58 -7.12 8.30 -2.56
N ASP A 59 -6.80 7.01 -2.46
CA ASP A 59 -7.60 5.94 -3.08
C ASP A 59 -9.07 5.91 -2.62
N CYS A 60 -9.40 6.52 -1.48
CA CYS A 60 -10.79 6.67 -1.02
C CYS A 60 -11.55 7.84 -1.68
N GLY A 61 -10.96 8.50 -2.69
CA GLY A 61 -11.54 9.64 -3.40
C GLY A 61 -11.33 11.00 -2.73
N THR A 62 -10.75 11.05 -1.53
CA THR A 62 -10.47 12.32 -0.84
C THR A 62 -9.34 13.08 -1.54
N ARG A 63 -9.64 14.28 -2.04
CA ARG A 63 -8.63 15.22 -2.56
C ARG A 63 -7.82 15.85 -1.43
N PHE A 64 -6.51 15.92 -1.62
CA PHE A 64 -5.61 16.60 -0.69
C PHE A 64 -5.67 18.12 -0.90
N SER A 65 -5.48 18.85 0.19
CA SER A 65 -5.54 20.31 0.23
C SER A 65 -4.70 20.85 1.40
N ILE A 66 -4.73 22.16 1.63
CA ILE A 66 -4.04 22.78 2.78
C ILE A 66 -4.58 22.23 4.12
N THR A 67 -5.87 21.87 4.18
CA THR A 67 -6.51 21.30 5.37
C THR A 67 -6.48 19.77 5.38
N VAL A 68 -6.51 19.13 4.20
CA VAL A 68 -6.42 17.67 4.06
C VAL A 68 -5.00 17.28 3.64
N ARG A 69 -4.16 17.01 4.63
CA ARG A 69 -2.73 16.76 4.42
C ARG A 69 -2.47 15.37 3.81
N LYS A 70 -1.38 15.31 3.03
CA LYS A 70 -0.80 14.09 2.48
C LYS A 70 -0.13 13.27 3.57
N HIS A 71 -0.35 11.96 3.58
CA HIS A 71 0.41 11.01 4.40
C HIS A 71 0.82 9.80 3.58
N HIS A 72 1.83 9.06 4.04
CA HIS A 72 2.25 7.82 3.41
C HIS A 72 2.11 6.63 4.34
N CYS A 73 1.69 5.50 3.80
CA CYS A 73 1.78 4.22 4.50
C CYS A 73 3.22 3.72 4.42
N ARG A 74 3.90 3.53 5.57
CA ARG A 74 5.30 3.06 5.61
C ARG A 74 5.45 1.59 5.21
N HIS A 75 4.33 0.84 5.17
CA HIS A 75 4.34 -0.53 4.67
C HIS A 75 4.30 -0.61 3.14
N CYS A 76 3.36 0.08 2.49
CA CYS A 76 3.10 -0.07 1.06
C CYS A 76 3.43 1.17 0.20
N GLY A 77 3.88 2.27 0.82
CA GLY A 77 4.30 3.49 0.13
C GLY A 77 3.16 4.34 -0.43
N ARG A 78 1.89 3.92 -0.28
CA ARG A 78 0.74 4.67 -0.80
C ARG A 78 0.57 6.03 -0.15
N LEU A 79 0.11 6.98 -0.96
CA LEU A 79 -0.42 8.27 -0.53
C LEU A 79 -1.84 8.11 0.02
N VAL A 80 -2.03 8.49 1.27
CA VAL A 80 -3.25 8.24 2.06
C VAL A 80 -3.64 9.47 2.88
N CYS A 81 -4.94 9.62 3.14
CA CYS A 81 -5.46 10.61 4.09
C CYS A 81 -5.39 10.09 5.53
N ALA A 82 -5.67 10.97 6.50
CA ALA A 82 -5.65 10.61 7.92
C ALA A 82 -6.60 9.44 8.24
N LYS A 83 -7.84 9.49 7.73
CA LYS A 83 -8.88 8.45 7.92
C LYS A 83 -8.46 7.08 7.37
N CYS A 84 -7.70 7.04 6.27
CA CYS A 84 -7.24 5.76 5.69
C CYS A 84 -5.97 5.21 6.38
N SER A 85 -5.45 5.90 7.40
CA SER A 85 -4.17 5.58 8.04
C SER A 85 -4.12 5.94 9.52
N GLU A 86 -5.18 5.62 10.26
CA GLU A 86 -5.31 5.92 11.68
C GLU A 86 -4.39 5.08 12.58
N VAL A 87 -3.86 3.97 12.05
CA VAL A 87 -3.03 3.02 12.78
C VAL A 87 -1.55 3.41 12.70
N THR A 88 -0.87 3.34 13.86
CA THR A 88 0.59 3.35 13.93
C THR A 88 1.08 2.06 14.60
N MET A 89 2.06 1.40 13.99
CA MET A 89 2.59 0.13 14.47
C MET A 89 4.04 -0.07 13.99
N PRO A 90 4.85 -0.89 14.69
CA PRO A 90 6.15 -1.31 14.17
C PRO A 90 5.96 -2.18 12.92
N ILE A 91 6.97 -2.21 12.06
CA ILE A 91 7.02 -3.10 10.88
C ILE A 91 8.27 -3.96 11.03
N ALA A 92 8.15 -5.03 11.81
CA ALA A 92 9.27 -5.92 12.15
C ALA A 92 10.01 -6.44 10.92
N LYS A 93 9.28 -6.81 9.85
CA LYS A 93 9.89 -7.29 8.61
C LYS A 93 10.71 -6.26 7.84
N TYR A 94 10.56 -4.96 8.14
CA TYR A 94 11.38 -3.89 7.58
C TYR A 94 12.48 -3.44 8.54
N GLY A 95 12.60 -4.06 9.72
CA GLY A 95 13.48 -3.58 10.79
C GLY A 95 13.03 -2.25 11.42
N GLU A 96 11.77 -1.86 11.24
CA GLU A 96 11.22 -0.62 11.82
C GLU A 96 10.58 -0.93 13.18
N GLU A 97 11.32 -0.64 14.25
CA GLU A 97 10.91 -0.87 15.63
C GLU A 97 9.99 0.24 16.17
N LYS A 98 10.08 1.46 15.61
CA LYS A 98 9.23 2.57 16.04
C LYS A 98 7.85 2.41 15.44
N LYS A 99 6.83 2.88 16.17
CA LYS A 99 5.46 2.93 15.63
C LYS A 99 5.40 3.93 14.48
N VAL A 100 5.20 3.41 13.26
CA VAL A 100 5.06 4.21 12.04
C VAL A 100 3.65 4.10 11.47
N ARG A 101 3.25 5.12 10.71
CA ARG A 101 1.91 5.20 10.10
C ARG A 101 1.75 4.12 9.04
N VAL A 102 0.67 3.35 9.14
CA VAL A 102 0.26 2.36 8.15
C VAL A 102 -1.20 2.58 7.74
N CYS A 103 -1.55 2.25 6.50
CA CYS A 103 -2.95 2.28 6.08
C CYS A 103 -3.71 1.08 6.65
N SER A 104 -5.05 1.20 6.77
CA SER A 104 -5.89 0.17 7.41
C SER A 104 -5.69 -1.23 6.80
N LEU A 105 -5.57 -1.33 5.48
CA LEU A 105 -5.29 -2.60 4.79
C LEU A 105 -3.93 -3.21 5.18
N CYS A 106 -2.90 -2.37 5.29
CA CYS A 106 -1.57 -2.86 5.68
C CYS A 106 -1.52 -3.24 7.15
N ALA A 107 -2.27 -2.55 8.01
CA ALA A 107 -2.43 -2.96 9.39
C ALA A 107 -2.99 -4.38 9.47
N GLU A 108 -4.08 -4.67 8.73
CA GLU A 108 -4.67 -6.01 8.64
C GLU A 108 -3.67 -7.07 8.14
N VAL A 109 -2.94 -6.77 7.04
CA VAL A 109 -1.91 -7.69 6.51
C VAL A 109 -0.82 -7.98 7.55
N LEU A 110 -0.34 -6.96 8.26
CA LEU A 110 0.73 -7.09 9.24
C LEU A 110 0.29 -7.78 10.54
N THR A 111 -0.99 -7.69 10.91
CA THR A 111 -1.52 -8.32 12.13
C THR A 111 -1.98 -9.76 11.92
N THR A 112 -2.58 -10.05 10.76
CA THR A 112 -3.16 -11.36 10.48
C THR A 112 -2.12 -12.32 9.89
N GLY A 113 -1.10 -11.78 9.22
CA GLY A 113 -0.29 -12.54 8.27
C GLY A 113 -1.13 -12.92 7.05
N ALA A 114 -0.54 -13.08 5.86
CA ALA A 114 -1.26 -13.76 4.78
C ALA A 114 -1.69 -15.13 5.33
N ALA A 115 -3.01 -15.39 5.37
CA ALA A 115 -3.58 -16.65 5.85
C ALA A 115 -2.69 -17.83 5.38
N ARG A 116 -2.16 -18.57 6.36
CA ARG A 116 -1.47 -19.84 6.10
C ARG A 116 -2.37 -20.76 5.30
#